data_AF-A0A7X7UVC1-F1
#
_entry.id   AF-A0A7X7UVC1-F1
#
_cell.length_a   1.000
_cell.length_b   1.000
_cell.length_c   1.000
_cell.angle_alpha   90.00
_cell.angle_beta   90.00
_cell.angle_gamma   90.00
#
_symmetry.space_group_name_H-M   'P 1'
#
loop_
_entity.id
_entity.type
_entity.pdbx_description
1 polymer ?
#
loop_
_entity_poly.entity_id
_entity_poly.type
_entity_poly.pdbx_seq_one_letter_code
_entity_poly.pdbx_strand_id
1 'polypeptide(L)'
;MRLNLLLVLLLLNYTLSYSQSIVIDSLKHELKKAEKAKKIPLLNQLARLSLSTSLDEAEDYARQALSLSDSENKDKALAYHNLGLVYYFRGIPDSAIKFY
;
A
#
# COMPACT_ATOMS: atom_id res chain seq x y z
N MET A 1 -9.25 -23.98 31.09
CA MET A 1 -8.75 -24.19 29.70
C MET A 1 -9.28 -23.16 28.68
N ARG A 2 -10.49 -22.61 28.80
CA ARG A 2 -11.02 -21.63 27.80
C ARG A 2 -10.33 -20.25 27.81
N LEU A 3 -9.84 -19.78 28.96
CA LEU A 3 -9.20 -18.45 29.09
C LEU A 3 -7.81 -18.37 28.44
N ASN A 4 -7.01 -19.45 28.53
CA ASN A 4 -5.67 -19.48 27.94
C ASN A 4 -5.71 -19.50 26.40
N LEU A 5 -6.76 -20.07 25.80
CA LEU A 5 -6.91 -20.12 24.35
C LEU A 5 -7.19 -18.73 23.75
N LEU A 6 -7.97 -17.91 24.46
CA LEU A 6 -8.25 -16.51 24.09
C LEU A 6 -6.99 -15.63 24.15
N LEU A 7 -6.14 -15.84 25.16
CA LEU A 7 -4.85 -15.14 25.29
C LEU A 7 -3.87 -15.48 24.15
N VAL A 8 -3.82 -16.75 23.73
CA VAL A 8 -2.98 -17.16 22.60
C VAL A 8 -3.48 -16.58 21.27
N LEU A 9 -4.80 -16.52 21.06
CA LEU A 9 -5.40 -15.92 19.86
C LEU A 9 -5.16 -14.40 19.78
N LEU A 10 -5.19 -13.68 20.91
CA LEU A 10 -4.85 -12.26 20.96
C LEU A 10 -3.39 -12.00 20.58
N LEU A 11 -2.46 -12.82 21.07
CA LEU A 11 -1.02 -12.69 20.77
C LEU A 11 -0.71 -12.96 19.28
N LEU A 12 -1.43 -13.89 18.64
CA LEU A 12 -1.27 -14.17 17.21
C LEU A 12 -1.72 -13.01 16.30
N ASN A 13 -2.71 -12.21 16.72
CA ASN A 13 -3.13 -11.04 15.95
C ASN A 13 -2.10 -9.89 16.03
N TYR A 14 -1.44 -9.74 17.19
CA TYR A 14 -0.41 -8.72 17.35
C TYR A 14 0.81 -8.97 16.44
N THR A 15 1.30 -10.22 16.36
CA THR A 15 2.49 -10.52 15.54
C THR A 15 2.25 -10.32 14.04
N LEU A 16 1.04 -10.59 13.55
CA LEU A 16 0.66 -10.38 12.15
C LEU A 16 0.63 -8.90 11.76
N SER A 17 0.21 -8.02 12.66
CA SER A 17 0.23 -6.57 12.44
C SER A 17 1.65 -6.00 12.49
N TYR A 18 2.50 -6.47 13.41
CA TYR A 18 3.89 -6.03 13.50
C TYR A 18 4.70 -6.39 12.26
N SER A 19 4.48 -7.58 11.67
CA SER A 19 5.22 -8.00 10.47
C SER A 19 4.95 -7.11 9.26
N GLN A 20 3.73 -6.57 9.11
CA GLN A 20 3.38 -5.68 7.99
C GLN A 20 4.06 -4.30 8.13
N SER A 21 4.14 -3.77 9.36
CA SER A 21 4.82 -2.50 9.64
C SER A 21 6.30 -2.55 9.26
N ILE A 22 7.00 -3.65 9.60
CA ILE A 22 8.43 -3.81 9.32
C ILE A 22 8.72 -3.75 7.81
N VAL A 23 7.87 -4.38 6.99
CA VAL A 23 8.03 -4.35 5.53
C VAL A 23 7.84 -2.94 4.98
N ILE A 24 6.81 -2.23 5.45
CA ILE A 24 6.56 -0.84 5.06
C ILE A 24 7.75 0.06 5.41
N ASP A 25 8.29 -0.07 6.62
CA ASP A 25 9.42 0.74 7.07
C ASP A 25 10.69 0.47 6.26
N SER A 26 10.96 -0.81 5.93
CA SER A 26 12.06 -1.19 5.06
C SER A 26 11.93 -0.57 3.67
N LEU A 27 10.73 -0.65 3.07
CA LEU A 27 10.45 -0.08 1.75
C LEU A 27 10.56 1.45 1.76
N LYS A 28 10.08 2.13 2.82
CA LYS A 28 10.27 3.59 2.98
C LYS A 28 11.75 3.95 3.06
N HIS A 29 12.57 3.13 3.69
CA HIS A 29 14.02 3.33 3.74
C HIS A 29 14.69 3.13 2.37
N GLU A 30 14.31 2.07 1.64
CA GLU A 30 14.81 1.81 0.28
C GLU A 30 14.42 2.92 -0.70
N LEU A 31 13.18 3.41 -0.63
CA LEU A 31 12.67 4.49 -1.48
C LEU A 31 13.53 5.76 -1.40
N LYS A 32 14.04 6.10 -0.20
CA LYS A 32 14.91 7.27 0.00
C LYS A 32 16.24 7.17 -0.75
N LYS A 33 16.73 5.95 -0.96
CA LYS A 33 18.02 5.67 -1.60
C LYS A 33 17.89 5.28 -3.07
N ALA A 34 16.68 4.96 -3.52
CA ALA A 34 16.43 4.46 -4.86
C ALA A 34 16.60 5.55 -5.94
N GLU A 35 17.16 5.14 -7.09
CA GLU A 35 17.17 5.94 -8.32
C GLU A 35 15.77 6.00 -8.96
N LYS A 36 15.51 7.00 -9.82
CA LYS A 36 14.17 7.28 -10.40
C LYS A 36 13.47 6.03 -10.93
N ALA A 37 14.18 5.17 -11.67
CA ALA A 37 13.62 3.95 -12.25
C ALA A 37 13.13 2.93 -11.21
N LYS A 38 13.78 2.84 -10.04
CA LYS A 38 13.40 1.92 -8.96
C LYS A 38 12.38 2.51 -8.00
N LYS A 39 12.15 3.83 -8.05
CA LYS A 39 11.16 4.50 -7.18
C LYS A 39 9.72 4.08 -7.51
N ILE A 40 9.36 3.97 -8.78
CA ILE A 40 7.98 3.71 -9.19
C ILE A 40 7.49 2.35 -8.67
N PRO A 41 8.24 1.23 -8.84
CA PRO A 41 7.82 -0.05 -8.28
C PRO A 41 7.72 -0.04 -6.75
N LEU A 42 8.66 0.62 -6.06
CA LEU A 42 8.63 0.75 -4.60
C LEU A 42 7.41 1.55 -4.11
N LEU A 43 7.07 2.65 -4.79
CA LEU A 43 5.88 3.45 -4.51
C LEU A 43 4.60 2.66 -4.74
N ASN A 44 4.52 1.87 -5.82
CA ASN A 44 3.38 0.99 -6.06
C ASN A 44 3.23 -0.09 -4.99
N GLN A 45 4.34 -0.64 -4.49
CA GLN A 45 4.32 -1.62 -3.41
C GLN A 45 3.89 -0.99 -2.08
N LEU A 46 4.42 0.20 -1.75
CA LEU A 46 4.00 0.96 -0.59
C LEU A 46 2.51 1.32 -0.65
N ALA A 47 2.04 1.81 -1.79
CA ALA A 47 0.62 2.11 -1.99
C ALA A 47 -0.26 0.89 -1.70
N ARG A 48 0.11 -0.27 -2.23
CA ARG A 48 -0.63 -1.53 -2.04
C ARG A 48 -0.65 -1.97 -0.58
N LEU A 49 0.48 -1.89 0.12
CA LEU A 49 0.60 -2.27 1.53
C LEU A 49 -0.12 -1.30 2.46
N SER A 50 -0.12 0.00 2.12
CA SER A 50 -0.80 1.03 2.91
C SER A 50 -2.33 0.95 2.82
N LEU A 51 -2.91 0.21 1.87
CA LEU A 51 -4.39 0.08 1.76
C LEU A 51 -5.06 -0.45 3.03
N SER A 52 -4.37 -1.30 3.81
CA SER A 52 -4.90 -1.87 5.05
C SER A 52 -4.61 -1.04 6.29
N THR A 53 -3.73 -0.02 6.20
CA THR A 53 -3.26 0.77 7.35
C THR A 53 -3.66 2.24 7.26
N SER A 54 -3.50 2.86 6.09
CA SER A 54 -3.83 4.27 5.83
C SER A 54 -4.12 4.49 4.34
N LEU A 55 -5.40 4.75 4.02
CA LEU A 55 -5.83 5.06 2.66
C LEU A 55 -5.22 6.39 2.15
N ASP A 56 -4.88 7.31 3.04
CA ASP A 56 -4.22 8.58 2.69
C ASP A 56 -2.77 8.35 2.26
N GLU A 57 -2.01 7.52 2.99
CA GLU A 57 -0.66 7.13 2.56
C GLU A 57 -0.71 6.34 1.26
N ALA A 58 -1.67 5.42 1.12
CA ALA A 58 -1.85 4.63 -0.09
C ALA A 58 -2.10 5.52 -1.32
N GLU A 59 -2.95 6.54 -1.17
CA GLU A 59 -3.23 7.49 -2.23
C GLU A 59 -1.99 8.30 -2.60
N ASP A 60 -1.28 8.84 -1.61
CA ASP A 60 -0.10 9.66 -1.82
C ASP A 60 0.99 8.88 -2.58
N TYR A 61 1.29 7.64 -2.16
CA TYR A 61 2.26 6.81 -2.85
C TYR A 61 1.86 6.47 -4.28
N ALA A 62 0.57 6.15 -4.52
CA ALA A 62 0.09 5.87 -5.87
C ALA A 62 0.16 7.13 -6.77
N ARG A 63 -0.13 8.32 -6.25
CA ARG A 63 0.02 9.59 -6.98
C ARG A 63 1.48 9.91 -7.30
N GLN A 64 2.38 9.67 -6.36
CA GLN A 64 3.82 9.81 -6.60
C GLN A 64 4.31 8.82 -7.68
N ALA A 65 3.81 7.58 -7.70
CA ALA A 65 4.15 6.62 -8.75
C ALA A 65 3.68 7.12 -10.13
N LEU A 66 2.47 7.68 -10.23
CA LEU A 66 1.95 8.26 -11.46
C LEU A 66 2.74 9.48 -11.93
N SER A 67 3.14 10.38 -11.02
CA SER A 67 3.88 11.59 -11.39
C SER A 67 5.30 11.31 -11.90
N LEU A 68 5.89 10.18 -11.48
CA LEU A 68 7.20 9.73 -11.94
C LEU A 68 7.13 8.84 -13.19
N SER A 69 5.94 8.36 -13.56
CA SER A 69 5.71 7.51 -14.72
C SER A 69 5.65 8.32 -16.02
N ASP A 70 6.75 8.32 -16.77
CA ASP A 70 6.87 9.09 -18.02
C ASP A 70 6.22 8.39 -19.25
N SER A 71 5.84 7.12 -19.13
CA SER A 71 5.27 6.32 -20.23
C SER A 71 4.05 5.51 -19.80
N GLU A 72 3.15 5.23 -20.74
CA GLU A 72 2.07 4.26 -20.57
C GLU A 72 2.67 2.86 -20.45
N ASN A 73 3.01 2.48 -19.22
CA ASN A 73 3.64 1.21 -18.91
C ASN A 73 2.93 0.51 -17.74
N LYS A 74 3.37 -0.71 -17.43
CA LYS A 74 2.79 -1.53 -16.38
C LYS A 74 2.79 -0.84 -15.01
N ASP A 75 3.83 -0.07 -14.69
CA ASP A 75 3.92 0.60 -13.40
C ASP A 75 2.90 1.73 -13.27
N LYS A 76 2.63 2.45 -14.36
CA LYS A 76 1.56 3.45 -14.42
C LYS A 76 0.19 2.81 -14.24
N ALA A 77 -0.07 1.68 -14.92
CA ALA A 77 -1.31 0.93 -14.76
C ALA A 77 -1.50 0.42 -13.32
N LEU A 78 -0.44 -0.07 -12.67
CA LEU A 78 -0.47 -0.49 -11.28
C LEU A 78 -0.78 0.68 -10.33
N ALA A 79 -0.24 1.87 -10.61
CA ALA A 79 -0.51 3.05 -9.81
C ALA A 79 -1.98 3.49 -9.91
N TYR A 80 -2.56 3.46 -11.11
CA TYR A 80 -4.00 3.69 -11.30
C TYR A 80 -4.85 2.64 -10.58
N HIS A 81 -4.51 1.35 -10.73
CA HIS A 81 -5.20 0.27 -10.03
C HIS A 81 -5.20 0.49 -8.50
N ASN A 82 -4.06 0.87 -7.93
CA ASN A 82 -3.95 1.18 -6.51
C ASN A 82 -4.84 2.38 -6.10
N LEU A 83 -4.92 3.45 -6.91
CA LEU A 83 -5.86 4.54 -6.68
C LEU A 83 -7.32 4.08 -6.75
N GLY A 84 -7.66 3.24 -7.72
CA GLY A 84 -8.99 2.63 -7.81
C GLY A 84 -9.35 1.89 -6.52
N LEU A 85 -8.42 1.11 -5.97
CA LEU A 85 -8.61 0.44 -4.68
C LEU A 85 -8.76 1.43 -3.52
N VAL A 86 -7.98 2.52 -3.47
CA VAL A 86 -8.14 3.58 -2.45
C VAL A 86 -9.56 4.12 -2.46
N TYR A 87 -10.08 4.52 -3.62
CA TYR A 87 -11.42 5.09 -3.73
C TYR A 87 -12.52 4.06 -3.44
N TYR A 88 -12.31 2.81 -3.84
CA TYR A 88 -13.19 1.70 -3.50
C TYR A 88 -13.27 1.51 -1.98
N PHE A 89 -12.14 1.45 -1.28
CA PHE A 89 -12.11 1.26 0.18
C PHE A 89 -12.59 2.48 0.98
N ARG A 90 -12.50 3.70 0.42
CA ARG A 90 -13.11 4.90 1.00
C ARG A 90 -14.65 4.93 0.90
N GLY A 91 -15.26 3.94 0.24
CA GLY A 91 -16.70 3.93 0.01
C GLY A 91 -17.16 4.93 -1.04
N ILE A 92 -16.27 5.34 -1.94
CA ILE A 92 -16.57 6.22 -3.09
C ILE A 92 -16.34 5.43 -4.39
N PRO A 93 -17.14 4.38 -4.67
CA PRO A 93 -16.92 3.47 -5.79
C PRO A 93 -17.02 4.19 -7.14
N ASP A 94 -17.82 5.24 -7.26
CA ASP A 94 -17.95 6.03 -8.49
C ASP A 94 -16.63 6.69 -8.90
N SER A 95 -15.80 7.07 -7.93
CA SER A 95 -14.45 7.59 -8.19
C SER A 95 -13.46 6.50 -8.58
N ALA A 96 -13.66 5.26 -8.11
CA ALA A 96 -12.79 4.14 -8.43
C ALA A 96 -12.85 3.77 -9.91
N ILE A 97 -14.02 3.87 -10.54
CA ILE A 97 -14.25 3.56 -11.97
C ILE A 97 -13.37 4.43 -12.88
N LYS A 98 -13.02 5.65 -12.45
CA LYS A 98 -12.11 6.53 -13.22
C LYS A 98 -10.67 6.01 -13.26
N PHE A 99 -10.28 5.18 -12.30
CA PHE A 99 -8.91 4.73 -12.09
C PHE A 99 -8.73 3.21 -12.27
N TYR A 100 -9.81 2.47 -12.53
CA TYR A 100 -9.80 1.04 -12.83
C TYR A 100 -9.75 0.80 -14.34
#